data_AF-A0A8X6MLX1-F1
#
_entry.id   AF-A0A8X6MLX1-F1
#
_cell.length_a   1.000
_cell.length_b   1.000
_cell.length_c   1.000
_cell.angle_alpha   90.00
_cell.angle_beta   90.00
_cell.angle_gamma   90.00
#
_symmetry.space_group_name_H-M   'P 1'
#
loop_
_entity.id
_entity.type
_entity.pdbx_description
1 polymer ?
#
loop_
_entity_poly.entity_id
_entity_poly.type
_entity_poly.pdbx_seq_one_letter_code
_entity_poly.pdbx_strand_id
1 'polypeptide(L)' 'LKSENVVEAYIKRIQEVDPYINATVERCVDVALREAREVDLMIASGNYSKEQLAEEKPLLGVPFSVKMLLNVK' A
#
# COMPACT_ATOMS: atom_id res chain seq x y z
N LEU A 1 9.14 0.93 -11.25
CA LEU A 1 8.08 0.10 -10.65
C LEU A 1 7.03 1.05 -10.09
N LYS A 2 5.74 0.77 -10.29
CA LYS A 2 4.62 1.57 -9.77
C LYS A 2 4.18 1.04 -8.41
N SER A 3 3.72 1.91 -7.51
CA SER A 3 3.17 1.54 -6.21
C SER A 3 1.95 0.64 -6.37
N GLU A 4 1.07 0.93 -7.34
CA GLU A 4 -0.10 0.10 -7.64
C GLU A 4 0.27 -1.35 -7.92
N ASN A 5 1.32 -1.58 -8.74
CA ASN A 5 1.76 -2.92 -9.10
C ASN A 5 2.27 -3.70 -7.88
N VAL A 6 2.93 -3.03 -6.93
CA VAL A 6 3.44 -3.68 -5.71
C VAL A 6 2.27 -4.06 -4.81
N VAL A 7 1.35 -3.13 -4.55
CA VAL A 7 0.17 -3.38 -3.71
C VAL A 7 -0.69 -4.49 -4.30
N GLU A 8 -0.92 -4.49 -5.62
CA GLU A 8 -1.67 -5.54 -6.30
C GLU A 8 -1.01 -6.92 -6.15
N ALA A 9 0.31 -7.00 -6.26
CA ALA A 9 1.04 -8.25 -6.06
C ALA A 9 0.88 -8.80 -4.63
N TYR A 10 0.94 -7.94 -3.61
CA TYR A 10 0.71 -8.35 -2.22
C TYR A 10 -0.74 -8.76 -1.96
N ILE A 11 -1.73 -8.06 -2.52
CA ILE A 11 -3.14 -8.45 -2.42
C ILE A 11 -3.36 -9.84 -3.02
N LYS A 12 -2.84 -10.10 -4.22
CA LYS A 12 -2.91 -11.43 -4.86
C LYS A 12 -2.29 -12.50 -3.95
N ARG A 13 -1.10 -12.21 -3.38
CA ARG A 13 -0.45 -13.16 -2.48
C ARG A 13 -1.24 -13.42 -1.20
N ILE A 14 -1.87 -12.39 -0.62
CA ILE A 14 -2.75 -12.54 0.54
C ILE A 14 -3.94 -13.43 0.18
N GLN A 15 -4.59 -13.21 -0.97
CA GLN A 15 -5.72 -14.03 -1.41
C GLN A 15 -5.34 -15.51 -1.60
N GLU A 16 -4.13 -15.78 -2.10
CA GLU A 16 -3.62 -17.14 -2.24
C GLU A 16 -3.33 -17.82 -0.90
N VAL A 17 -2.78 -17.09 0.08
CA VAL A 17 -2.22 -17.70 1.31
C VAL A 17 -3.18 -17.68 2.48
N ASP A 18 -4.01 -16.64 2.59
CA ASP A 18 -4.86 -16.44 3.76
C ASP A 18 -5.85 -17.58 4.03
N PRO A 19 -6.37 -18.34 3.03
CA PRO A 19 -7.16 -19.54 3.31
C PRO A 19 -6.43 -20.61 4.14
N TYR A 20 -5.09 -20.60 4.14
CA TYR A 20 -4.28 -21.57 4.87
C TYR A 20 -3.83 -21.08 6.26
N ILE A 21 -3.60 -19.77 6.41
CA ILE A 21 -3.04 -19.20 7.65
C ILE A 21 -4.05 -18.36 8.46
N ASN A 22 -5.13 -17.92 7.82
CA ASN A 22 -6.20 -17.11 8.39
C ASN A 22 -5.66 -15.90 9.19
N ALA A 23 -4.77 -15.12 8.57
CA ALA A 23 -4.04 -14.03 9.22
C ALA A 23 -4.73 -12.67 9.07
N THR A 24 -5.70 -12.54 8.18
CA THR A 24 -6.41 -11.29 7.91
C THR A 24 -7.89 -11.40 8.25
N VAL A 25 -8.48 -10.30 8.74
CA VAL A 25 -9.91 -10.23 9.08
C VAL A 25 -10.63 -9.28 8.13
N GLU A 26 -10.21 -8.01 8.12
CA GLU A 26 -10.68 -7.00 7.19
C GLU A 26 -9.58 -6.65 6.20
N ARG A 27 -9.92 -6.59 4.92
CA ARG A 27 -8.96 -6.38 3.82
C ARG A 27 -9.38 -5.12 3.09
N CYS A 28 -8.79 -3.97 3.43
CA CYS A 28 -9.05 -2.64 2.85
C CYS A 28 -8.54 -2.52 1.40
N VAL A 29 -8.84 -3.50 0.55
CA VAL A 29 -8.25 -3.70 -0.78
C VAL A 29 -8.48 -2.49 -1.69
N ASP A 30 -9.71 -2.00 -1.76
CA ASP A 30 -10.07 -0.90 -2.65
C ASP A 30 -9.39 0.41 -2.23
N VAL A 31 -9.30 0.66 -0.93
CA VAL A 31 -8.60 1.82 -0.36
C VAL A 31 -7.11 1.75 -0.66
N ALA A 32 -6.48 0.60 -0.40
CA ALA A 32 -5.06 0.40 -0.65
C ALA A 32 -4.69 0.57 -2.14
N LEU A 33 -5.50 0.05 -3.06
CA LEU A 33 -5.28 0.23 -4.50
C LEU A 33 -5.48 1.68 -4.94
N ARG A 34 -6.46 2.38 -4.37
CA ARG A 34 -6.68 3.81 -4.64
C ARG A 34 -5.49 4.65 -4.16
N GLU A 35 -5.05 4.46 -2.92
CA GLU A 35 -3.89 5.18 -2.36
C GLU A 35 -2.63 4.93 -3.18
N ALA A 36 -2.39 3.69 -3.61
CA ALA A 36 -1.25 3.35 -4.46
C ALA A 36 -1.27 4.09 -5.80
N ARG A 37 -2.44 4.21 -6.44
CA ARG A 37 -2.61 5.01 -7.67
C ARG A 37 -2.35 6.49 -7.44
N GLU A 38 -2.84 7.03 -6.33
CA GLU A 38 -2.61 8.44 -5.95
C GLU A 38 -1.13 8.73 -5.75
N VAL A 39 -0.39 7.81 -5.11
CA VAL A 39 1.07 7.90 -4.98
C VAL A 39 1.75 7.89 -6.35
N ASP A 40 1.36 6.99 -7.25
CA ASP A 40 1.93 6.93 -8.60
C ASP A 40 1.68 8.23 -9.40
N LEU A 41 0.48 8.81 -9.28
CA LEU A 41 0.13 10.10 -9.89
C LEU A 41 0.93 11.26 -9.27
N MET A 42 1.09 11.27 -7.95
CA MET A 42 1.87 12.29 -7.23
C MET A 42 3.35 12.26 -7.60
N ILE A 43 3.94 11.08 -7.76
CA ILE A 43 5.33 10.94 -8.24
C ILE A 43 5.41 11.40 -9.71
N ALA A 44 4.44 11.01 -10.54
CA ALA A 44 4.41 11.37 -11.96
C ALA A 44 4.22 12.88 -12.19
N SER A 45 3.60 13.61 -11.26
CA SER A 45 3.42 15.06 -11.37
C SER A 45 4.74 15.83 -11.23
N GLY A 46 5.79 15.21 -10.68
CA GLY A 46 7.12 15.82 -10.51
C GLY A 46 7.17 16.93 -9.45
N ASN A 47 6.15 17.03 -8.59
CA ASN A 47 6.07 18.07 -7.57
C ASN A 47 7.03 17.87 -6.38
N TYR A 48 7.64 16.70 -6.27
CA TYR A 48 8.55 16.35 -5.18
C TYR A 48 9.91 15.89 -5.73
N SER A 49 10.99 16.36 -5.11
CA SER A 49 12.32 15.80 -5.34
C SER A 49 12.48 14.46 -4.63
N LYS A 50 13.46 13.65 -5.04
CA LYS A 50 13.72 12.36 -4.39
C LYS A 50 14.15 12.53 -2.93
N GLU A 51 14.92 13.57 -2.65
CA GLU A 51 15.43 13.91 -1.32
C GLU A 51 14.27 14.31 -0.40
N GLN A 52 13.35 15.14 -0.90
CA GLN A 52 12.13 15.51 -0.16
C GLN A 52 11.25 14.29 0.13
N LEU A 53 11.07 13.39 -0.83
CA LEU A 53 10.29 12.16 -0.61
C LEU A 53 10.95 11.25 0.43
N ALA A 54 12.28 11.14 0.41
CA ALA A 54 13.02 10.31 1.37
C ALA A 54 12.90 10.85 2.80
N GLU A 55 12.91 12.18 2.98
CA GLU A 55 12.80 12.83 4.28
C GLU A 55 11.35 12.87 4.79
N GLU A 56 10.41 13.31 3.96
CA GLU A 56 9.02 13.54 4.38
C GLU A 56 8.15 12.27 4.34
N LYS A 57 8.47 11.33 3.45
CA LYS A 57 7.66 10.12 3.18
C LYS A 57 8.53 8.87 3.11
N PRO A 58 9.26 8.51 4.18
CA PRO A 58 10.25 7.42 4.17
C PRO A 58 9.64 6.04 3.88
N LEU A 59 8.33 5.87 4.06
CA LEU A 59 7.60 4.62 3.79
C LEU A 59 6.70 4.71 2.54
N LEU A 60 6.92 5.69 1.66
CA LEU A 60 6.08 5.89 0.48
C LEU A 60 6.06 4.64 -0.41
N GLY A 61 4.84 4.13 -0.66
CA GLY A 61 4.62 2.95 -1.51
C GLY A 61 4.92 1.60 -0.86
N VAL A 62 5.22 1.56 0.45
CA VAL A 62 5.38 0.31 1.21
C VAL A 62 4.00 -0.21 1.64
N PRO A 63 3.55 -1.38 1.16
CA PRO A 63 2.31 -1.98 1.64
C PRO A 63 2.45 -2.39 3.12
N PHE A 64 1.44 -2.12 3.93
CA PHE A 64 1.43 -2.53 5.33
C PHE A 64 0.03 -3.01 5.78
N SER A 65 0.02 -3.80 6.84
CA SER A 65 -1.19 -4.24 7.55
C SER A 65 -1.03 -3.98 9.04
N VAL A 66 -2.14 -3.79 9.74
CA VAL A 66 -2.14 -3.52 11.18
C VAL A 66 -3.00 -4.52 11.95
N LYS A 67 -2.71 -4.67 13.24
CA LYS A 67 -3.53 -5.49 14.14
C LYS A 67 -4.94 -4.90 14.23
N MET A 68 -5.96 -5.74 14.11
CA MET A 68 -7.39 -5.35 14.08
C MET A 68 -7.85 -4.46 15.25
N LEU A 69 -7.16 -4.47 16.39
CA LEU A 69 -7.47 -3.60 17.53
C LEU A 69 -7.20 -2.11 17.25
N LEU A 70 -6.49 -1.80 16.17
CA LEU A 70 -6.20 -0.43 15.74
C LEU A 70 -7.32 0.05 14.81
N ASN A 71 -7.87 1.23 15.11
CA ASN A 71 -8.86 1.86 14.27
C ASN A 71 -8.21 2.38 12.99
N VAL A 72 -8.73 1.95 11.84
CA VAL A 72 -8.34 2.43 10.51
C VAL A 72 -9.53 3.21 9.96
N LYS A 73 -9.28 4.43 9.46
CA LYS A 73 -10.31 5.33 8.94
C LYS A 73 -10.44 5.21 7.43
#